data_AF-A0A0D1D8M9-F1
#
_entry.id   AF-A0A0D1D8M9-F1
#
_cell.length_a   1.000
_cell.length_b   1.000
_cell.length_c   1.000
_cell.angle_alpha   90.00
_cell.angle_beta   90.00
_cell.angle_gamma   90.00
#
_symmetry.space_group_name_H-M   'P 1'
#
loop_
_entity.id
_entity.type
_entity.pdbx_description
1 polymer ?
#
loop_
_entity_poly.entity_id
_entity_poly.type
_entity_poly.pdbx_seq_one_letter_code
_entity_poly.pdbx_strand_id
1 'polypeptide(L)'
;MATYRQMTNPIQRELEWARQLDQSEKLERERRISEERAPETGARTEALRRINEAQSSNAQRIDLSGLRIDRIPSEIADLKRVLTVDLSGTQVKDLAPIAGMKALRSLNLRDTPVADLTPLADLHDLELLSLDGTSVLDITDIKI
;
A
#
# COMPACT_ATOMS: atom_id res chain seq x y z
N MET A 1 29.64 28.17 55.94
CA MET A 1 29.84 29.24 54.94
C MET A 1 28.94 28.94 53.75
N ALA A 2 28.08 29.89 53.39
CA ALA A 2 26.75 29.69 52.81
C ALA A 2 26.64 28.82 51.54
N THR A 3 25.78 27.80 51.60
CA THR A 3 25.23 27.05 50.46
C THR A 3 24.10 27.87 49.83
N TYR A 4 24.41 28.60 48.75
CA TYR A 4 23.40 29.31 47.98
C TYR A 4 22.59 28.32 47.12
N ARG A 5 21.44 27.95 47.68
CA ARG A 5 20.32 27.22 47.08
C ARG A 5 20.07 27.71 45.64
N GLN A 6 20.03 26.79 44.69
CA GLN A 6 19.53 27.01 43.34
C GLN A 6 18.07 27.51 43.40
N MET A 7 17.88 28.83 43.52
CA MET A 7 16.60 29.47 43.26
C MET A 7 16.57 29.73 41.75
N THR A 8 16.16 28.73 40.97
CA THR A 8 15.85 28.93 39.56
C THR A 8 14.77 30.01 39.49
N ASN A 9 15.08 31.10 38.80
CA ASN A 9 14.20 32.25 38.62
C ASN A 9 12.85 31.76 38.08
N PRO A 10 11.70 32.12 38.69
CA PRO A 10 10.38 31.66 38.25
C PRO A 10 10.12 31.95 36.76
N ILE A 11 10.63 33.07 36.23
CA ILE A 11 10.52 33.44 34.82
C ILE A 11 11.35 32.49 33.93
N GLN A 12 12.49 31.99 34.42
CA GLN A 12 13.30 31.01 33.67
C GLN A 12 12.60 29.65 33.60
N ARG A 13 11.94 29.22 34.68
CA ARG A 13 11.14 27.98 34.67
C ARG A 13 9.96 28.07 33.71
N GLU A 14 9.27 29.21 33.69
CA GLU A 14 8.16 29.45 32.75
C GLU A 14 8.62 29.44 31.27
N LEU A 15 9.77 30.05 30.97
CA LEU A 15 10.36 30.03 29.62
C LEU A 15 10.81 28.62 29.19
N GLU A 16 11.35 27.83 30.12
CA GLU A 16 11.73 26.44 29.86
C GLU A 16 10.49 25.55 29.64
N TRP A 17 9.44 25.74 30.42
CA TRP A 17 8.17 25.04 30.23
C TRP A 17 7.48 25.41 28.92
N ALA A 18 7.47 26.69 28.53
CA ALA A 18 6.92 27.12 27.25
C ALA A 18 7.66 26.51 26.05
N ARG A 19 9.00 26.39 26.13
CA ARG A 19 9.81 25.72 25.08
C ARG A 19 9.57 24.21 25.04
N GLN A 20 9.41 23.57 26.19
CA GLN A 20 9.12 22.13 26.27
C GLN A 20 7.72 21.82 25.73
N LEU A 21 6.73 22.67 26.00
CA LEU A 21 5.38 22.55 25.45
C LEU A 21 5.35 22.75 23.93
N ASP A 22 6.07 23.73 23.40
CA ASP A 22 6.20 23.92 21.94
C ASP A 22 6.86 22.72 21.26
N GLN A 23 7.92 22.16 21.87
CA GLN A 23 8.55 20.94 21.36
C GLN A 23 7.67 19.71 21.47
N SER A 24 6.88 19.55 22.55
CA SER A 24 5.98 18.41 22.69
C SER A 24 4.80 18.50 21.73
N GLU A 25 4.23 19.68 21.50
CA GLU A 25 3.21 19.89 20.47
C GLU A 25 3.75 19.63 19.06
N LYS A 26 4.99 20.06 18.77
CA LYS A 26 5.66 19.78 17.51
C LYS A 26 5.89 18.28 17.31
N LEU A 27 6.41 17.58 18.32
CA LEU A 27 6.64 16.14 18.29
C LEU A 27 5.33 15.35 18.20
N GLU A 28 4.27 15.81 18.86
CA GLU A 28 2.95 15.18 18.80
C GLU A 28 2.27 15.41 17.44
N ARG A 29 2.45 16.60 16.85
CA ARG A 29 2.04 16.87 15.45
C ARG A 29 2.83 15.98 14.48
N GLU A 30 4.14 15.84 14.65
CA GLU A 30 4.98 14.96 13.83
C GLU A 30 4.60 13.49 14.01
N ARG A 31 4.30 13.04 15.24
CA ARG A 31 3.78 11.70 15.54
C ARG A 31 2.43 11.45 14.90
N ARG A 32 1.47 12.39 15.02
CA ARG A 32 0.18 12.31 14.36
C ARG A 32 0.32 12.21 12.84
N ILE A 33 1.19 13.01 12.24
CA ILE A 33 1.48 12.94 10.79
C ILE A 33 2.13 11.60 10.41
N SER A 34 3.00 11.04 11.27
CA SER A 34 3.61 9.73 11.04
C SER A 34 2.62 8.57 11.20
N GLU A 35 1.70 8.65 12.16
CA GLU A 35 0.66 7.65 12.42
C GLU A 35 -0.43 7.68 11.36
N GLU A 36 -0.76 8.87 10.83
CA GLU A 36 -1.71 9.04 9.73
C GLU A 36 -1.16 8.51 8.39
N ARG A 37 0.18 8.52 8.19
CA ARG A 37 0.88 7.89 7.06
C ARG A 37 1.25 6.41 7.27
N ALA A 38 1.07 5.88 8.48
CA ALA A 38 1.44 4.51 8.81
C ALA A 38 0.62 3.39 8.11
N PRO A 39 -0.70 3.51 7.83
CA PRO A 39 -1.46 2.37 7.32
C PRO A 39 -1.07 1.96 5.90
N GLU A 40 -0.69 2.91 5.04
CA GLU A 40 -0.25 2.65 3.66
C GLU A 40 1.14 1.99 3.62
N THR A 41 2.02 2.40 4.53
CA THR A 41 3.37 1.84 4.63
C THR A 41 3.34 0.39 5.10
N GLY A 42 2.43 0.06 6.04
CA GLY A 42 2.19 -1.31 6.48
C GLY A 42 1.62 -2.20 5.37
N ALA A 43 0.60 -1.72 4.65
CA ALA A 43 -0.03 -2.46 3.56
C ALA A 43 0.95 -2.75 2.41
N ARG A 44 1.78 -1.76 2.03
CA ARG A 44 2.82 -1.96 1.01
C ARG A 44 3.89 -2.96 1.45
N THR A 45 4.33 -2.86 2.70
CA THR A 45 5.33 -3.81 3.27
C THR A 45 4.77 -5.23 3.29
N GLU A 46 3.51 -5.39 3.65
CA GLU A 46 2.81 -6.68 3.62
C GLU A 46 2.68 -7.23 2.18
N ALA A 47 2.32 -6.37 1.21
CA ALA A 47 2.24 -6.78 -0.20
C ALA A 47 3.61 -7.31 -0.70
N LEU A 48 4.70 -6.59 -0.41
CA LEU A 48 6.06 -7.02 -0.76
C LEU A 48 6.44 -8.34 -0.07
N ARG A 49 6.06 -8.52 1.21
CA ARG A 49 6.27 -9.77 1.93
C ARG A 49 5.59 -10.95 1.23
N ARG A 50 4.31 -10.80 0.86
CA ARG A 50 3.55 -11.85 0.16
C ARG A 50 4.11 -12.15 -1.22
N ILE A 51 4.59 -11.13 -1.95
CA ILE A 51 5.27 -11.32 -3.24
C ILE A 51 6.55 -12.14 -3.06
N ASN A 52 7.40 -11.78 -2.11
CA ASN A 52 8.65 -12.50 -1.84
C ASN A 52 8.39 -13.95 -1.39
N GLU A 53 7.35 -14.18 -0.60
CA GLU A 53 6.92 -15.52 -0.18
C GLU A 53 6.40 -16.33 -1.38
N ALA A 54 5.55 -15.75 -2.23
CA ALA A 54 5.06 -16.38 -3.45
C ALA A 54 6.20 -16.73 -4.41
N GLN A 55 7.21 -15.87 -4.52
CA GLN A 55 8.40 -16.12 -5.33
C GLN A 55 9.22 -17.29 -4.77
N SER A 56 9.49 -17.30 -3.47
CA SER A 56 10.33 -18.32 -2.81
C SER A 56 9.65 -19.69 -2.75
N SER A 57 8.33 -19.71 -2.58
CA SER A 57 7.51 -20.92 -2.58
C SER A 57 7.12 -21.37 -4.00
N ASN A 58 7.48 -20.60 -5.02
CA ASN A 58 7.17 -20.90 -6.42
C ASN A 58 5.65 -21.09 -6.61
N ALA A 59 4.87 -20.21 -5.95
CA ALA A 59 3.41 -20.29 -5.90
C ALA A 59 2.79 -20.02 -7.27
N GLN A 60 1.63 -20.67 -7.51
CA GLN A 60 0.79 -20.41 -8.68
C GLN A 60 -0.30 -19.38 -8.41
N ARG A 61 -0.53 -19.02 -7.15
CA ARG A 61 -1.51 -18.02 -6.73
C ARG A 61 -0.85 -17.01 -5.81
N ILE A 62 -1.15 -15.74 -6.00
CA ILE A 62 -0.84 -14.68 -5.06
C ILE A 62 -2.12 -13.97 -4.62
N ASP A 63 -2.22 -13.73 -3.32
CA ASP A 63 -3.33 -13.06 -2.69
C ASP A 63 -2.87 -11.74 -2.06
N LEU A 64 -3.27 -10.63 -2.66
CA LEU A 64 -3.07 -9.27 -2.17
C LEU A 64 -4.41 -8.62 -1.76
N SER A 65 -5.47 -9.42 -1.63
CA SER A 65 -6.81 -8.94 -1.32
C SER A 65 -6.89 -8.28 0.05
N GLY A 66 -7.78 -7.29 0.18
CA GLY A 66 -8.03 -6.54 1.41
C GLY A 66 -6.85 -5.69 1.90
N LEU A 67 -5.72 -5.68 1.18
CA LEU A 67 -4.61 -4.78 1.49
C LEU A 67 -5.01 -3.35 1.10
N ARG A 68 -4.76 -2.39 2.00
CA ARG A 68 -5.00 -0.97 1.73
C ARG A 68 -3.89 -0.36 0.87
N ILE A 69 -3.64 -0.98 -0.29
CA ILE A 69 -2.68 -0.54 -1.31
C ILE A 69 -3.43 0.15 -2.45
N ASP A 70 -2.88 1.26 -2.94
CA ASP A 70 -3.35 2.01 -4.11
C ASP A 70 -2.51 1.72 -5.37
N ARG A 71 -1.31 1.15 -5.18
CA ARG A 71 -0.37 0.76 -6.23
C ARG A 71 0.10 -0.66 -6.03
N ILE A 72 0.02 -1.44 -7.11
CA ILE A 72 0.61 -2.77 -7.16
C ILE A 72 2.15 -2.62 -7.15
N PRO A 73 2.89 -3.35 -6.29
CA PRO A 73 4.36 -3.37 -6.35
C PRO A 73 4.83 -3.95 -7.69
N SER A 74 5.80 -3.32 -8.33
CA SER A 74 6.35 -3.75 -9.64
C SER A 74 6.98 -5.14 -9.60
N GLU A 75 7.44 -5.57 -8.43
CA GLU A 75 8.04 -6.87 -8.15
C GLU A 75 7.07 -8.03 -8.45
N ILE A 76 5.76 -7.79 -8.49
CA ILE A 76 4.77 -8.81 -8.87
C ILE A 76 5.02 -9.36 -10.28
N ALA A 77 5.60 -8.56 -11.19
CA ALA A 77 5.89 -8.97 -12.56
C ALA A 77 7.01 -10.03 -12.67
N ASP A 78 7.79 -10.22 -11.60
CA ASP A 78 8.84 -11.22 -11.53
C ASP A 78 8.32 -12.62 -11.16
N LEU A 79 7.04 -12.73 -10.77
CA LEU A 79 6.40 -13.99 -10.41
C LEU A 79 6.05 -14.83 -11.66
N LYS A 80 7.06 -15.47 -12.26
CA LYS A 80 6.94 -16.21 -13.55
C LYS A 80 6.00 -17.42 -13.56
N ARG A 81 5.54 -17.88 -12.39
CA ARG A 81 4.70 -19.08 -12.26
C ARG A 81 3.32 -18.81 -11.69
N VAL A 82 3.04 -17.56 -11.32
CA VAL A 82 1.72 -17.18 -10.84
C VAL A 82 0.76 -17.16 -12.02
N LEU A 83 -0.33 -17.92 -11.87
CA LEU A 83 -1.45 -18.03 -12.79
C LEU A 83 -2.69 -17.32 -12.24
N THR A 84 -2.73 -17.05 -10.94
CA THR A 84 -3.88 -16.42 -10.28
C THR A 84 -3.45 -15.28 -9.38
N VAL A 85 -4.04 -14.11 -9.60
CA VAL A 85 -3.81 -12.90 -8.80
C VAL A 85 -5.14 -12.43 -8.19
N ASP A 86 -5.16 -12.25 -6.88
CA ASP A 86 -6.29 -11.65 -6.18
C ASP A 86 -5.92 -10.26 -5.66
N LEU A 87 -6.61 -9.23 -6.17
CA LEU A 87 -6.48 -7.83 -5.78
C LEU A 87 -7.80 -7.28 -5.21
N SER A 88 -8.75 -8.15 -4.87
CA SER A 88 -10.07 -7.71 -4.44
C SER A 88 -10.03 -6.89 -3.15
N GLY A 89 -10.90 -5.89 -3.04
CA GLY A 89 -10.97 -4.99 -1.88
C GLY A 89 -9.71 -4.15 -1.64
N THR A 90 -8.88 -3.94 -2.66
CA THR A 90 -7.75 -2.99 -2.63
C THR A 90 -8.17 -1.63 -3.18
N GLN A 91 -7.31 -0.62 -3.06
CA GLN A 91 -7.54 0.73 -3.61
C GLN A 91 -6.83 0.94 -4.96
N VAL A 92 -6.44 -0.15 -5.61
CA VAL A 92 -5.68 -0.14 -6.85
C VAL A 92 -6.49 0.46 -7.99
N LYS A 93 -5.86 1.33 -8.77
CA LYS A 93 -6.41 1.94 -9.99
C LYS A 93 -5.62 1.58 -11.25
N ASP A 94 -4.31 1.39 -11.08
CA ASP A 94 -3.37 1.15 -12.16
C ASP A 94 -2.93 -0.31 -12.18
N LEU A 95 -3.16 -0.97 -13.33
CA LEU A 95 -2.83 -2.36 -13.58
C LEU A 95 -1.53 -2.53 -14.38
N ALA A 96 -0.81 -1.46 -14.71
CA ALA A 96 0.45 -1.55 -15.46
C ALA A 96 1.45 -2.58 -14.90
N PRO A 97 1.62 -2.74 -13.57
CA PRO A 97 2.54 -3.75 -13.02
C PRO A 97 2.20 -5.21 -13.36
N ILE A 98 0.94 -5.52 -13.72
CA ILE A 98 0.52 -6.90 -14.07
C ILE A 98 0.47 -7.15 -15.59
N ALA A 99 0.65 -6.13 -16.43
CA ALA A 99 0.61 -6.25 -17.91
C ALA A 99 1.65 -7.24 -18.50
N GLY A 100 2.76 -7.44 -17.77
CA GLY A 100 3.83 -8.37 -18.13
C GLY A 100 3.59 -9.83 -17.73
N MET A 101 2.53 -10.13 -16.96
CA MET A 101 2.27 -11.48 -16.45
C MET A 101 1.55 -12.35 -17.49
N LYS A 102 2.24 -12.66 -18.61
CA LYS A 102 1.62 -13.32 -19.78
C LYS A 102 1.01 -14.70 -19.53
N ALA A 103 1.42 -15.39 -18.47
CA ALA A 103 0.86 -16.68 -18.06
C ALA A 103 -0.35 -16.55 -17.11
N LEU A 104 -0.79 -15.32 -16.79
CA LEU A 104 -1.90 -15.10 -15.87
C LEU A 104 -3.21 -15.61 -16.48
N ARG A 105 -3.90 -16.48 -15.74
CA ARG A 105 -5.16 -17.11 -16.14
C ARG A 105 -6.36 -16.58 -15.38
N SER A 106 -6.15 -16.10 -14.16
CA SER A 106 -7.23 -15.60 -13.32
C SER A 106 -6.83 -14.33 -12.60
N LEU A 107 -7.68 -13.31 -12.72
CA LEU A 107 -7.51 -12.01 -12.08
C LEU A 107 -8.81 -11.60 -11.38
N ASN A 108 -8.72 -11.34 -10.07
CA ASN A 108 -9.83 -10.83 -9.29
C ASN A 108 -9.61 -9.36 -8.93
N LEU A 109 -10.44 -8.47 -9.47
CA LEU A 109 -10.42 -7.02 -9.23
C LEU A 109 -11.68 -6.55 -8.48
N ARG A 110 -12.43 -7.46 -7.84
CA ARG A 110 -13.67 -7.12 -7.15
C ARG A 110 -13.45 -6.00 -6.14
N ASP A 111 -14.38 -5.05 -6.06
CA ASP A 111 -14.35 -3.93 -5.11
C ASP A 111 -13.05 -3.12 -5.18
N THR A 112 -12.57 -2.85 -6.40
CA THR A 112 -11.41 -1.95 -6.66
C THR A 112 -11.83 -0.76 -7.52
N PRO A 113 -11.21 0.43 -7.37
CA PRO A 113 -11.53 1.61 -8.18
C PRO A 113 -10.93 1.59 -9.59
N VAL A 114 -10.59 0.42 -10.15
CA VAL A 114 -10.09 0.27 -11.52
C VAL A 114 -11.16 0.71 -12.52
N ALA A 115 -10.73 1.49 -13.53
CA ALA A 115 -11.58 1.92 -14.64
C ALA A 115 -10.97 1.60 -16.02
N ASP A 116 -9.65 1.46 -16.10
CA ASP A 116 -8.91 1.21 -17.33
C ASP A 116 -8.38 -0.23 -17.36
N LEU A 117 -8.78 -0.99 -18.38
CA LEU A 117 -8.36 -2.37 -18.60
C LEU A 117 -7.31 -2.50 -19.72
N THR A 118 -6.87 -1.41 -20.34
CA THR A 118 -5.82 -1.40 -21.37
C THR A 118 -4.57 -2.18 -20.97
N PRO A 119 -4.08 -2.15 -19.70
CA PRO A 119 -2.92 -2.94 -19.30
C PRO A 119 -3.11 -4.46 -19.42
N LEU A 120 -4.36 -4.95 -19.53
CA LEU A 120 -4.69 -6.36 -19.66
C LEU A 120 -4.84 -6.82 -21.13
N ALA A 121 -4.79 -5.89 -22.10
CA ALA A 121 -5.08 -6.17 -23.51
C ALA A 121 -4.24 -7.31 -24.12
N ASP A 122 -3.00 -7.45 -23.65
CA ASP A 122 -2.04 -8.45 -24.13
C ASP A 122 -1.94 -9.69 -23.22
N LEU A 123 -2.91 -9.93 -22.33
CA LEU A 123 -2.98 -11.13 -21.48
C LEU A 123 -3.87 -12.19 -22.13
N HIS A 124 -3.39 -12.75 -23.25
CA HIS A 124 -4.15 -13.69 -24.08
C HIS A 124 -4.52 -15.02 -23.40
N ASP A 125 -3.82 -15.39 -22.31
CA ASP A 125 -4.09 -16.60 -21.53
C ASP A 125 -5.05 -16.34 -20.35
N LEU A 126 -5.58 -15.11 -20.20
CA LEU A 126 -6.53 -14.79 -19.15
C LEU A 126 -7.86 -15.50 -19.43
N GLU A 127 -8.29 -16.36 -18.51
CA GLU A 127 -9.52 -17.17 -18.65
C GLU A 127 -10.64 -16.63 -17.74
N LEU A 128 -10.29 -16.00 -16.61
CA LEU A 128 -11.23 -15.52 -15.61
C LEU A 128 -10.87 -14.10 -15.14
N LEU A 129 -11.80 -13.17 -15.32
CA LEU A 129 -11.69 -11.78 -14.86
C LEU A 129 -12.94 -11.39 -14.07
N SER A 130 -12.77 -11.07 -12.78
CA SER A 130 -13.85 -10.57 -11.93
C SER A 130 -13.77 -9.05 -11.76
N LEU A 131 -14.83 -8.34 -12.18
CA LEU A 131 -14.91 -6.87 -12.20
C LEU A 131 -16.05 -6.31 -11.33
N ASP A 132 -16.69 -7.13 -10.49
CA ASP A 132 -17.78 -6.70 -9.63
C ASP A 132 -17.35 -5.53 -8.74
N GLY A 133 -18.13 -4.45 -8.68
CA GLY A 133 -17.77 -3.30 -7.84
C GLY A 133 -16.56 -2.48 -8.34
N THR A 134 -16.20 -2.61 -9.63
CA THR A 134 -15.21 -1.73 -10.29
C THR A 134 -15.86 -0.51 -10.95
N SER A 135 -15.03 0.41 -11.45
CA SER A 135 -15.44 1.59 -12.22
C SER A 135 -15.30 1.38 -13.74
N VAL A 136 -15.15 0.13 -14.19
CA VAL A 136 -15.06 -0.22 -15.61
C VAL A 136 -16.42 -0.03 -16.27
N LEU A 137 -16.48 0.76 -17.34
CA LEU A 137 -17.69 1.03 -18.10
C LEU A 137 -17.73 0.30 -19.45
N ASP A 138 -16.56 -0.10 -19.95
CA ASP A 138 -16.40 -0.80 -21.22
C ASP A 138 -15.28 -1.85 -21.09
N ILE A 139 -15.43 -2.94 -21.82
CA ILE A 139 -14.50 -4.07 -21.88
C ILE A 139 -13.91 -4.25 -23.29
N THR A 140 -14.10 -3.29 -24.19
CA THR A 140 -13.57 -3.35 -25.57
C THR A 140 -12.04 -3.46 -25.65
N ASP A 141 -11.32 -2.96 -24.65
CA ASP A 141 -9.85 -2.97 -24.61
C ASP A 141 -9.24 -4.37 -24.38
N ILE A 142 -10.05 -5.35 -23.95
CA ILE A 142 -9.59 -6.69 -23.62
C ILE A 142 -10.18 -7.75 -24.55
N LYS A 143 -9.37 -8.74 -24.91
CA LYS A 143 -9.78 -9.92 -25.69
C LYS A 143 -9.55 -11.16 -24.83
N ILE A 144 -10.62 -11.60 -24.17
CA ILE A 144 -10.68 -12.80 -23.33
C ILE A 144 -11.35 -13.92 -24.12
#